data_AF-A0AAX1NAW8-F1
#
_entry.id   AF-A0AAX1NAW8-F1
#
_cell.length_a   1.000
_cell.length_b   1.000
_cell.length_c   1.000
_cell.angle_alpha   90.00
_cell.angle_beta   90.00
_cell.angle_gamma   90.00
#
_symmetry.space_group_name_H-M   'P 1'
#
loop_
_entity.id
_entity.type
_entity.pdbx_description
1 polymer ?
#
loop_
_entity_poly.entity_id
_entity_poly.type
_entity_poly.pdbx_seq_one_letter_code
_entity_poly.pdbx_strand_id
1 'polypeptide(L)'
;MRLRDILLFFLLLLLWGCEEPIFLDVPIGATRTIIDANVSESSSLSRIVLSRSLPFNDTTSFPPIENASVVLFPTNFGTNTFPFTYEGTFSFGALYVPQNQIRLIPKQFYTLNVFLPGNEVEQDTLFQAQVKVPTEVPIDRISFRESDQNYIVRIHFTDPEKEQNYYSWRVSQKINGQFVLLTPTRIPLSTDQGIDGKSVFVEYPFTSFSTLDTIQVHLKSIDASVYNYYVAVNNLIEASGTNASVENPPSNFASTEAGQSPLGFLSVESVSDSEVFAVIDSVTNK
;
A
#
# COMPACT_ATOMS: atom_id res chain seq x y z
N MET A 1 45.89 -19.98 44.97
CA MET A 1 44.42 -20.01 44.76
C MET A 1 44.09 -21.24 43.94
N ARG A 2 43.14 -22.07 44.39
CA ARG A 2 42.75 -23.26 43.61
C ARG A 2 41.96 -22.76 42.39
N LEU A 3 42.10 -23.43 41.25
CA LEU A 3 41.39 -23.08 39.99
C LEU A 3 39.89 -22.86 40.20
N ARG A 4 39.30 -23.61 41.15
CA ARG A 4 37.91 -23.48 41.62
C ARG A 4 37.56 -22.09 42.15
N ASP A 5 38.47 -21.45 42.89
CA ASP A 5 38.22 -20.16 43.53
C ASP A 5 38.27 -19.02 42.50
N ILE A 6 39.12 -19.16 41.47
CA ILE A 6 39.19 -18.24 40.31
C ILE A 6 37.93 -18.38 39.45
N LEU A 7 37.46 -19.62 39.24
CA LEU A 7 36.25 -19.90 38.47
C LEU A 7 35.00 -19.33 39.16
N LEU A 8 34.91 -19.43 40.49
CA LEU A 8 33.81 -18.84 41.26
C LEU A 8 33.81 -17.30 41.19
N PHE A 9 35.00 -16.68 41.25
CA PHE A 9 35.13 -15.23 41.14
C PHE A 9 34.73 -14.71 39.76
N PHE A 10 35.12 -15.42 38.69
CA PHE A 10 34.72 -15.08 37.31
C PHE A 10 33.21 -15.26 37.07
N LEU A 11 32.60 -16.26 37.71
CA LEU A 11 31.15 -16.48 37.65
C LEU A 11 30.36 -15.35 38.34
N LEU A 12 30.90 -14.77 39.42
CA LEU A 12 30.27 -13.63 40.10
C LEU A 12 30.34 -12.32 39.28
N LEU A 13 31.38 -12.14 38.47
CA LEU A 13 31.51 -10.97 37.58
C LEU A 13 30.48 -10.97 36.44
N LEU A 14 29.99 -12.14 36.03
CA LEU A 14 28.94 -12.27 35.01
C LEU A 14 27.54 -11.88 35.51
N LEU A 15 27.34 -11.78 36.83
CA LEU A 15 26.07 -11.41 37.45
C LEU A 15 25.95 -9.89 37.72
N TRP A 16 26.97 -9.11 37.37
CA TRP A 16 27.05 -7.67 37.62
C TRP A 16 26.89 -6.85 36.32
N GLY A 17 25.97 -7.27 35.46
CA GLY A 17 25.51 -6.49 34.32
C GLY A 17 24.24 -5.72 34.70
N CYS A 18 24.39 -4.53 35.28
CA CYS A 18 23.29 -3.57 35.31
C CYS A 18 23.18 -2.95 33.92
N GLU A 19 22.29 -3.48 33.08
CA GLU A 19 21.84 -2.73 31.92
C GLU A 19 20.99 -1.57 32.44
N GLU A 20 21.54 -0.35 32.38
CA GLU A 20 20.76 0.85 32.66
C GLU A 20 19.89 1.11 31.42
N PRO A 21 18.55 0.99 31.51
CA PRO A 21 17.70 1.28 30.38
C PRO A 21 17.88 2.75 29.98
N ILE A 22 18.38 2.99 28.78
CA ILE A 22 18.48 4.33 28.22
C ILE A 22 17.06 4.75 27.83
N PHE A 23 16.38 5.47 28.72
CA PHE A 23 15.15 6.16 28.39
C PHE A 23 15.50 7.43 27.61
N LEU A 24 15.48 7.34 26.27
CA LEU A 24 15.47 8.53 25.44
C LEU A 24 14.14 9.26 25.64
N ASP A 25 14.21 10.46 26.20
CA ASP A 25 13.09 11.41 26.24
C ASP A 25 12.91 11.99 24.83
N VAL A 26 12.28 11.21 23.95
CA VAL A 26 11.93 11.66 22.60
C VAL A 26 10.73 12.60 22.76
N PRO A 27 10.82 13.86 22.30
CA PRO A 27 9.70 14.78 22.35
C PRO A 27 8.47 14.13 21.72
N ILE A 28 7.33 14.20 22.40
CA ILE A 28 6.04 13.78 21.82
C ILE A 28 5.79 14.71 20.64
N GLY A 29 6.06 14.21 19.44
CA GLY A 29 5.79 14.93 18.19
C GLY A 29 4.29 15.20 18.05
N ALA A 30 3.94 16.28 17.35
CA ALA A 30 2.56 16.54 17.00
C ALA A 30 1.99 15.36 16.22
N THR A 31 0.82 14.87 16.61
CA THR A 31 0.11 13.82 15.89
C THR A 31 -0.28 14.35 14.51
N ARG A 32 0.04 13.59 13.46
CA ARG A 32 -0.25 13.95 12.07
C ARG A 32 -1.41 13.14 11.55
N THR A 33 -2.26 13.76 10.75
CA THR A 33 -3.28 13.05 9.97
C THR A 33 -2.59 12.15 8.93
N ILE A 34 -3.06 10.92 8.80
CA ILE A 34 -2.65 9.94 7.80
C ILE A 34 -3.84 9.68 6.87
N ILE A 35 -3.63 9.86 5.58
CA ILE A 35 -4.62 9.63 4.53
C ILE A 35 -4.04 8.61 3.54
N ASP A 36 -4.33 7.33 3.73
CA ASP A 36 -3.99 6.28 2.77
C ASP A 36 -5.19 6.04 1.85
N ALA A 37 -5.15 6.65 0.67
CA ALA A 37 -6.26 6.61 -0.28
C ALA A 37 -5.87 5.83 -1.53
N ASN A 38 -6.47 4.65 -1.72
CA ASN A 38 -6.33 3.86 -2.92
C ASN A 38 -7.66 3.84 -3.66
N VAL A 39 -7.69 4.34 -4.88
CA VAL A 39 -8.91 4.52 -5.67
C VAL A 39 -8.75 3.77 -6.98
N SER A 40 -9.71 2.91 -7.29
CA SER A 40 -9.79 2.24 -8.59
C SER A 40 -11.25 1.90 -8.93
N GLU A 41 -11.50 1.43 -10.14
CA GLU A 41 -12.82 0.88 -10.50
C GLU A 41 -13.07 -0.50 -9.86
N SER A 42 -12.01 -1.17 -9.38
CA SER A 42 -12.11 -2.46 -8.71
C SER A 42 -12.55 -2.26 -7.26
N SER A 43 -13.77 -2.69 -6.93
CA SER A 43 -14.35 -2.50 -5.60
C SER A 43 -13.60 -3.25 -4.48
N SER A 44 -12.80 -4.27 -4.82
CA SER A 44 -11.98 -5.00 -3.86
C SER A 44 -10.69 -4.27 -3.48
N LEU A 45 -10.26 -3.30 -4.29
CA LEU A 45 -9.02 -2.54 -4.08
C LEU A 45 -9.29 -1.11 -3.63
N SER A 46 -10.35 -0.48 -4.13
CA SER A 46 -10.68 0.90 -3.82
C SER A 46 -11.12 1.09 -2.36
N ARG A 47 -10.29 1.76 -1.55
CA ARG A 47 -10.55 2.08 -0.14
C ARG A 47 -9.76 3.31 0.30
N ILE A 48 -10.24 3.96 1.35
CA ILE A 48 -9.53 5.06 2.02
C ILE A 48 -9.43 4.73 3.50
N VAL A 49 -8.22 4.81 4.05
CA VAL A 49 -7.96 4.62 5.47
C VAL A 49 -7.53 5.96 6.07
N LEU A 50 -8.26 6.39 7.10
CA LEU A 50 -7.99 7.63 7.82
C LEU A 50 -7.60 7.34 9.27
N SER A 51 -6.46 7.88 9.69
CA SER A 51 -5.96 7.72 11.06
C SER A 51 -5.07 8.89 11.49
N ARG A 52 -4.69 8.90 12.77
CA ARG A 52 -3.64 9.78 13.31
C ARG A 52 -2.37 8.98 13.55
N SER A 53 -1.21 9.62 13.38
CA SER A 53 0.08 9.01 13.68
C SER A 53 0.25 8.78 15.18
N LEU A 54 0.95 7.72 15.54
CA LEU A 54 1.32 7.41 16.91
C LEU A 54 2.64 8.12 17.30
N PRO A 55 2.83 8.43 18.60
CA PRO A 55 4.13 8.75 19.14
C PRO A 55 5.14 7.61 18.89
N PHE A 56 6.42 7.92 18.84
CA PHE A 56 7.48 6.95 18.52
C PHE A 56 7.50 5.72 19.46
N ASN A 57 7.19 5.91 20.75
CA ASN A 57 7.20 4.86 21.76
C ASN A 57 5.87 4.11 21.91
N ASP A 58 4.88 4.39 21.05
CA ASP A 58 3.55 3.81 21.14
C ASP A 58 3.36 2.72 20.07
N THR A 59 3.00 1.52 20.53
CA THR A 59 2.76 0.34 19.69
C THR A 59 1.28 -0.06 19.65
N THR A 60 0.37 0.85 20.05
CA THR A 60 -1.07 0.62 20.01
C THR A 60 -1.63 0.67 18.58
N SER A 61 -2.96 0.52 18.45
CA SER A 61 -3.65 0.74 17.18
C SER A 61 -3.61 2.22 16.78
N PHE A 62 -3.49 2.49 15.49
CA PHE A 62 -3.55 3.86 14.97
C PHE A 62 -4.92 4.49 15.29
N PRO A 63 -4.99 5.66 15.95
CA PRO A 63 -6.26 6.30 16.29
C PRO A 63 -7.07 6.59 15.02
N PRO A 64 -8.30 6.06 14.90
CA PRO A 64 -9.13 6.22 13.71
C PRO A 64 -9.68 7.65 13.59
N ILE A 65 -9.93 8.09 12.35
CA ILE A 65 -10.67 9.33 12.07
C ILE A 65 -12.01 8.93 11.43
N GLU A 66 -13.07 8.86 12.24
CA GLU A 66 -14.37 8.28 11.85
C GLU A 66 -15.38 9.30 11.30
N ASN A 67 -15.13 10.59 11.52
CA ASN A 67 -16.06 11.69 11.21
C ASN A 67 -15.65 12.51 9.98
N ALA A 68 -14.97 11.91 9.01
CA ALA A 68 -14.58 12.58 7.77
C ALA A 68 -15.69 12.56 6.69
N SER A 69 -15.73 13.62 5.88
CA SER A 69 -16.46 13.63 4.60
C SER A 69 -15.47 13.46 3.46
N VAL A 70 -15.65 12.39 2.67
CA VAL A 70 -14.69 11.97 1.66
C VAL A 70 -15.37 11.85 0.30
N VAL A 71 -14.91 12.65 -0.67
CA VAL A 71 -15.54 12.73 -2.00
C VAL A 71 -14.48 12.82 -3.08
N LEU A 72 -14.57 11.91 -4.05
CA LEU A 72 -13.78 11.93 -5.28
C LEU A 72 -14.61 12.52 -6.43
N PHE A 73 -14.02 13.35 -7.27
CA PHE A 73 -14.68 13.92 -8.45
C PHE A 73 -13.69 14.24 -9.57
N PRO A 74 -14.10 14.23 -10.85
CA PRO A 74 -13.27 14.70 -11.96
C PRO A 74 -12.88 16.17 -11.77
N THR A 75 -11.61 16.54 -11.95
CA THR A 75 -11.20 17.93 -11.68
C THR A 75 -11.68 18.91 -12.75
N ASN A 76 -11.62 18.52 -14.02
CA ASN A 76 -11.79 19.46 -15.13
C ASN A 76 -13.14 19.32 -15.85
N PHE A 77 -13.70 18.10 -15.93
CA PHE A 77 -14.88 17.81 -16.73
C PHE A 77 -15.72 16.70 -16.11
N GLY A 78 -17.03 16.91 -16.00
CA GLY A 78 -17.97 15.97 -15.42
C GLY A 78 -18.51 16.44 -14.07
N THR A 79 -19.72 16.01 -13.74
CA THR A 79 -20.41 16.36 -12.48
C THR A 79 -20.58 15.15 -11.56
N ASN A 80 -20.09 13.99 -11.98
CA ASN A 80 -20.22 12.76 -11.21
C ASN A 80 -19.28 12.83 -10.00
N THR A 81 -19.86 12.66 -8.82
CA THR A 81 -19.12 12.55 -7.57
C THR A 81 -19.21 11.12 -7.05
N PHE A 82 -18.13 10.67 -6.43
CA PHE A 82 -18.03 9.35 -5.82
C PHE A 82 -17.76 9.54 -4.33
N PRO A 83 -18.81 9.61 -3.50
CA PRO A 83 -18.65 9.70 -2.06
C PRO A 83 -18.17 8.35 -1.50
N PHE A 84 -17.35 8.42 -0.45
CA PHE A 84 -16.97 7.26 0.33
C PHE A 84 -17.70 7.30 1.68
N THR A 85 -18.12 6.14 2.16
CA THR A 85 -18.84 5.97 3.41
C THR A 85 -17.98 5.20 4.40
N TYR A 86 -18.01 5.63 5.66
CA TYR A 86 -17.36 4.92 6.76
C TYR A 86 -17.94 3.51 6.91
N GLU A 87 -17.06 2.50 6.88
CA GLU A 87 -17.42 1.09 7.01
C GLU A 87 -17.13 0.57 8.42
N GLY A 88 -16.02 0.98 9.02
CA GLY A 88 -15.63 0.54 10.37
C GLY A 88 -14.22 0.94 10.77
N THR A 89 -13.90 0.69 12.04
CA THR A 89 -12.60 0.95 12.64
C THR A 89 -11.82 -0.35 12.80
N PHE A 90 -10.55 -0.32 12.40
CA PHE A 90 -9.61 -1.42 12.46
C PHE A 90 -8.31 -0.97 13.14
N SER A 91 -7.39 -1.91 13.38
CA SER A 91 -6.08 -1.60 13.99
C SER A 91 -5.25 -0.59 13.19
N PHE A 92 -5.51 -0.47 11.88
CA PHE A 92 -4.85 0.46 10.97
C PHE A 92 -5.58 1.80 10.80
N GLY A 93 -6.76 1.99 11.38
CA GLY A 93 -7.54 3.23 11.27
C GLY A 93 -9.00 3.02 10.87
N ALA A 94 -9.68 4.12 10.51
CA ALA A 94 -11.05 4.12 10.00
C ALA A 94 -11.05 3.81 8.50
N LEU A 95 -11.83 2.80 8.10
CA LEU A 95 -11.99 2.38 6.72
C LEU A 95 -13.20 3.07 6.09
N TYR A 96 -12.99 3.65 4.91
CA TYR A 96 -13.99 4.26 4.06
C TYR A 96 -14.02 3.54 2.71
N VAL A 97 -15.22 3.15 2.27
CA VAL A 97 -15.43 2.43 1.01
C VAL A 97 -16.32 3.24 0.06
N PRO A 98 -16.16 3.08 -1.27
CA PRO A 98 -17.01 3.78 -2.23
C PRO A 98 -18.49 3.44 -2.02
N GLN A 99 -19.36 4.45 -1.93
CA GLN A 99 -20.81 4.21 -1.80
C GLN A 99 -21.43 3.64 -3.09
N ASN A 100 -20.82 3.96 -4.24
CA ASN A 100 -21.26 3.54 -5.56
C ASN A 100 -20.05 3.06 -6.38
N GLN A 101 -20.31 2.29 -7.44
CA GLN A 101 -19.26 1.90 -8.38
C GLN A 101 -18.57 3.14 -8.96
N ILE A 102 -17.26 3.20 -8.81
CA ILE A 102 -16.43 4.27 -9.36
C ILE A 102 -16.26 4.04 -10.87
N ARG A 103 -16.36 5.12 -11.65
CA ARG A 103 -16.04 5.12 -13.08
C ARG A 103 -15.02 6.22 -13.35
N LEU A 104 -13.81 5.80 -13.66
CA LEU A 104 -12.65 6.62 -13.95
C LEU A 104 -12.46 6.70 -15.46
N ILE A 105 -12.22 7.90 -15.96
CA ILE A 105 -11.89 8.09 -17.39
C ILE A 105 -10.37 8.16 -17.52
N PRO A 106 -9.73 7.25 -18.28
CA PRO A 106 -8.29 7.29 -18.51
C PRO A 106 -7.81 8.66 -18.98
N LYS A 107 -6.61 9.03 -18.55
CA LYS A 107 -5.93 10.29 -18.87
C LYS A 107 -6.61 11.56 -18.31
N GLN A 108 -7.71 11.44 -17.57
CA GLN A 108 -8.32 12.57 -16.85
C GLN A 108 -7.75 12.74 -15.45
N PHE A 109 -7.84 13.94 -14.91
CA PHE A 109 -7.50 14.22 -13.52
C PHE A 109 -8.72 14.10 -12.63
N TYR A 110 -8.52 13.49 -11.47
CA TYR A 110 -9.51 13.41 -10.40
C TYR A 110 -8.95 14.05 -9.15
N THR A 111 -9.84 14.69 -8.39
CA THR A 111 -9.55 15.32 -7.12
C THR A 111 -10.27 14.56 -6.01
N LEU A 112 -9.53 14.21 -4.97
CA LEU A 112 -10.11 13.69 -3.72
C LEU A 112 -10.11 14.82 -2.69
N ASN A 113 -11.29 15.09 -2.13
CA ASN A 113 -11.45 15.92 -0.94
C ASN A 113 -11.66 15.02 0.28
N VAL A 114 -10.87 15.27 1.33
CA VAL A 114 -11.04 14.70 2.66
C VAL A 114 -11.25 15.86 3.62
N PHE A 115 -12.49 16.08 4.02
CA PHE A 115 -12.85 17.12 4.98
C PHE A 115 -12.95 16.52 6.38
N LEU A 116 -12.17 17.07 7.30
CA LEU A 116 -12.21 16.74 8.72
C LEU A 116 -12.89 17.90 9.47
N PRO A 117 -14.07 17.67 10.08
CA PRO A 117 -14.66 18.67 10.94
C PRO A 117 -13.79 18.83 12.20
N GLY A 118 -13.54 20.07 12.56
CA GLY A 118 -12.83 20.46 13.76
C GLY A 118 -13.66 20.25 15.02
N ASN A 119 -13.13 20.74 16.13
CA ASN A 119 -13.82 20.76 17.42
C ASN A 119 -13.52 22.10 18.12
N GLU A 120 -13.75 22.21 19.43
CA GLU A 120 -13.48 23.44 20.18
C GLU A 120 -12.00 23.87 20.17
N VAL A 121 -11.09 22.97 19.78
CA VAL A 121 -9.64 23.16 19.75
C VAL A 121 -9.07 23.11 18.32
N GLU A 122 -9.54 22.18 17.49
CA GLU A 122 -9.08 21.99 16.11
C GLU A 122 -9.99 22.73 15.11
N GLN A 123 -9.41 23.37 14.09
CA GLN A 123 -10.17 23.96 13.00
C GLN A 123 -10.63 22.90 11.98
N ASP A 124 -11.73 23.19 11.30
CA ASP A 124 -12.14 22.44 10.11
C ASP A 124 -11.00 22.41 9.09
N THR A 125 -10.63 21.22 8.64
CA THR A 125 -9.50 21.05 7.72
C THR A 125 -9.93 20.31 6.46
N LEU A 126 -9.63 20.88 5.30
CA LEU A 126 -9.80 20.21 4.02
C LEU A 126 -8.44 19.78 3.47
N PHE A 127 -8.26 18.48 3.28
CA PHE A 127 -7.16 17.92 2.52
C PHE A 127 -7.61 17.65 1.08
N GLN A 128 -6.81 18.08 0.11
CA GLN A 128 -7.09 17.91 -1.30
C GLN A 128 -5.88 17.33 -2.02
N ALA A 129 -6.08 16.24 -2.75
CA ALA A 129 -5.08 15.69 -3.66
C ALA A 129 -5.67 15.54 -5.06
N GLN A 130 -4.83 15.71 -6.08
CA GLN A 130 -5.19 15.53 -7.48
C GLN A 130 -4.22 14.54 -8.11
N VAL A 131 -4.75 13.55 -8.86
CA VAL A 131 -3.96 12.56 -9.59
C VAL A 131 -4.55 12.32 -10.97
N LYS A 132 -3.69 12.02 -11.95
CA LYS A 132 -4.10 11.63 -13.29
C LYS A 132 -4.39 10.14 -13.34
N VAL A 133 -5.54 9.75 -13.87
CA VAL A 133 -5.89 8.34 -14.10
C VAL A 133 -4.99 7.80 -15.23
N PRO A 134 -4.22 6.73 -14.99
CA PRO A 134 -3.40 6.10 -16.02
C PRO A 134 -4.27 5.39 -17.07
N THR A 135 -3.66 4.94 -18.17
CA THR A 135 -4.35 4.06 -19.12
C THR A 135 -4.31 2.64 -18.57
N GLU A 136 -5.45 1.94 -18.54
CA GLU A 136 -5.48 0.52 -18.20
C GLU A 136 -4.68 -0.29 -19.23
N VAL A 137 -3.85 -1.21 -18.74
CA VAL A 137 -3.17 -2.21 -19.57
C VAL A 137 -3.77 -3.58 -19.26
N PRO A 138 -4.39 -4.26 -20.25
CA PRO A 138 -5.03 -5.54 -20.01
C PRO A 138 -4.01 -6.64 -19.74
N ILE A 139 -4.41 -7.61 -18.91
CA ILE A 139 -3.67 -8.87 -18.77
C ILE A 139 -3.91 -9.70 -20.03
N ASP A 140 -2.83 -10.07 -20.73
CA ASP A 140 -2.89 -10.90 -21.93
C ASP A 140 -3.10 -12.38 -21.56
N ARG A 141 -2.34 -12.87 -20.57
CA ARG A 141 -2.54 -14.20 -19.97
C ARG A 141 -1.85 -14.30 -18.61
N ILE A 142 -2.27 -15.30 -17.84
CA ILE A 142 -1.51 -15.80 -16.70
C ILE A 142 -0.83 -17.13 -17.05
N SER A 143 0.37 -17.32 -16.51
CA SER A 143 1.08 -18.59 -16.57
C SER A 143 1.86 -18.82 -15.29
N PHE A 144 2.51 -19.97 -15.17
CA PHE A 144 3.28 -20.29 -13.98
C PHE A 144 4.69 -20.78 -14.31
N ARG A 145 5.65 -20.40 -13.47
CA ARG A 145 6.99 -21.00 -13.42
C ARG A 145 7.06 -21.97 -12.25
N GLU A 146 7.56 -23.17 -12.51
CA GLU A 146 7.83 -24.15 -11.45
C GLU A 146 8.99 -23.68 -10.55
N SER A 147 8.82 -23.84 -9.24
CA SER A 147 9.79 -23.50 -8.21
C SER A 147 9.61 -24.43 -7.02
N ASP A 148 10.57 -25.33 -6.77
CA ASP A 148 10.60 -26.26 -5.63
C ASP A 148 9.24 -26.93 -5.36
N GLN A 149 8.71 -27.62 -6.39
CA GLN A 149 7.40 -28.33 -6.38
C GLN A 149 6.16 -27.43 -6.23
N ASN A 150 6.33 -26.11 -6.27
CA ASN A 150 5.26 -25.13 -6.29
C ASN A 150 5.36 -24.25 -7.54
N TYR A 151 4.49 -23.25 -7.63
CA TYR A 151 4.31 -22.41 -8.81
C TYR A 151 4.41 -20.93 -8.46
N ILE A 152 5.16 -20.17 -9.27
CA ILE A 152 5.25 -18.71 -9.21
C ILE A 152 4.42 -18.15 -10.36
N VAL A 153 3.51 -17.23 -10.03
CA VAL A 153 2.63 -16.57 -11.01
C VAL A 153 3.45 -15.67 -11.93
N ARG A 154 3.18 -15.78 -13.23
CA ARG A 154 3.65 -14.88 -14.29
C ARG A 154 2.47 -14.20 -14.95
N ILE A 155 2.49 -12.87 -14.94
CA ILE A 155 1.46 -11.99 -15.47
C ILE A 155 1.99 -11.44 -16.79
N HIS A 156 1.38 -11.84 -17.91
CA HIS A 156 1.78 -11.37 -19.24
C HIS A 156 0.91 -10.20 -19.64
N PHE A 157 1.52 -9.18 -20.24
CA PHE A 157 0.86 -8.01 -20.77
C PHE A 157 1.71 -7.38 -21.87
N THR A 158 1.09 -6.50 -22.65
CA THR A 158 1.77 -5.75 -23.71
C THR A 158 1.80 -4.27 -23.33
N ASP A 159 2.99 -3.72 -23.17
CA ASP A 159 3.20 -2.30 -22.87
C ASP A 159 2.80 -1.44 -24.10
N PRO A 160 1.93 -0.43 -23.94
CA PRO A 160 1.55 0.47 -25.02
C PRO A 160 2.70 1.33 -25.56
N GLU A 161 2.87 1.33 -26.89
CA GLU A 161 3.90 2.14 -27.56
C GLU A 161 3.77 3.65 -27.29
N LYS A 162 4.90 4.32 -27.04
CA LYS A 162 5.04 5.79 -26.97
C LYS A 162 4.26 6.43 -25.81
N GLU A 163 3.97 5.68 -24.76
CA GLU A 163 3.40 6.19 -23.52
C GLU A 163 4.31 5.78 -22.36
N GLN A 164 4.65 6.72 -21.47
CA GLN A 164 5.42 6.38 -20.28
C GLN A 164 4.53 5.67 -19.25
N ASN A 165 4.79 4.39 -18.99
CA ASN A 165 3.95 3.57 -18.11
C ASN A 165 4.67 3.09 -16.86
N TYR A 166 3.90 2.97 -15.79
CA TYR A 166 4.33 2.43 -14.51
C TYR A 166 3.34 1.39 -14.03
N TYR A 167 3.87 0.31 -13.47
CA TYR A 167 3.10 -0.87 -13.15
C TYR A 167 3.30 -1.31 -11.71
N SER A 168 2.22 -1.82 -11.11
CA SER A 168 2.23 -2.58 -9.88
C SER A 168 1.24 -3.73 -10.00
N TRP A 169 1.34 -4.75 -9.15
CA TRP A 169 0.40 -5.87 -9.20
C TRP A 169 0.09 -6.42 -7.81
N ARG A 170 -1.07 -7.05 -7.68
CA ARG A 170 -1.46 -7.78 -6.47
C ARG A 170 -2.01 -9.14 -6.87
N VAL A 171 -1.99 -10.07 -5.91
CA VAL A 171 -2.59 -11.39 -6.06
C VAL A 171 -3.50 -11.63 -4.88
N SER A 172 -4.72 -12.08 -5.16
CA SER A 172 -5.66 -12.57 -4.15
C SER A 172 -5.72 -14.09 -4.23
N GLN A 173 -5.75 -14.76 -3.08
CA GLN A 173 -5.91 -16.21 -2.99
C GLN A 173 -7.24 -16.54 -2.32
N LYS A 174 -7.92 -17.57 -2.81
CA LYS A 174 -9.14 -18.07 -2.17
C LYS A 174 -8.78 -18.94 -0.97
N ILE A 175 -9.10 -18.45 0.23
CA ILE A 175 -8.88 -19.14 1.51
C ILE A 175 -10.24 -19.28 2.19
N ASN A 176 -10.61 -20.51 2.56
CA ASN A 176 -11.91 -20.82 3.20
C ASN A 176 -13.13 -20.24 2.46
N GLY A 177 -13.08 -20.23 1.13
CA GLY A 177 -14.18 -19.75 0.29
C GLY A 177 -14.18 -18.25 -0.03
N GLN A 178 -13.32 -17.45 0.61
CA GLN A 178 -13.20 -16.01 0.39
C GLN A 178 -11.87 -15.63 -0.24
N PHE A 179 -11.87 -14.61 -1.10
CA PHE A 179 -10.62 -14.05 -1.62
C PHE A 179 -9.95 -13.17 -0.58
N VAL A 180 -8.69 -13.47 -0.29
CA VAL A 180 -7.83 -12.71 0.59
C VAL A 180 -6.70 -12.13 -0.24
N LEU A 181 -6.56 -10.80 -0.21
CA LEU A 181 -5.44 -10.10 -0.85
C LEU A 181 -4.13 -10.48 -0.14
N LEU A 182 -3.17 -11.02 -0.89
CA LEU A 182 -1.88 -11.40 -0.34
C LEU A 182 -1.04 -10.16 -0.05
N THR A 183 -0.33 -10.19 1.08
CA THR A 183 0.56 -9.11 1.52
C THR A 183 2.00 -9.49 1.17
N PRO A 184 2.61 -8.85 0.15
CA PRO A 184 4.02 -9.08 -0.19
C PRO A 184 4.93 -8.36 0.81
N THR A 185 6.19 -8.79 0.88
CA THR A 185 7.22 -8.14 1.72
C THR A 185 7.62 -6.75 1.21
N ARG A 186 7.28 -6.42 -0.04
CA ARG A 186 7.41 -5.08 -0.63
C ARG A 186 6.37 -4.90 -1.73
N ILE A 187 6.07 -3.67 -2.11
CA ILE A 187 5.17 -3.37 -3.22
C ILE A 187 5.88 -3.76 -4.53
N PRO A 188 5.33 -4.69 -5.34
CA PRO A 188 5.89 -4.96 -6.65
C PRO A 188 5.69 -3.77 -7.58
N LEU A 189 6.76 -3.40 -8.29
CA LEU A 189 6.84 -2.23 -9.14
C LEU A 189 7.62 -2.56 -10.42
N SER A 190 7.20 -1.99 -11.54
CA SER A 190 7.95 -1.99 -12.81
C SER A 190 7.73 -0.68 -13.56
N THR A 191 8.67 -0.34 -14.43
CA THR A 191 8.54 0.74 -15.43
C THR A 191 8.50 0.14 -16.83
N ASP A 192 8.15 0.96 -17.81
CA ASP A 192 8.21 0.67 -19.24
C ASP A 192 9.64 0.68 -19.82
N GLN A 193 10.67 0.96 -19.00
CA GLN A 193 12.05 1.10 -19.48
C GLN A 193 12.55 -0.19 -20.16
N GLY A 194 12.72 -0.12 -21.48
CA GLY A 194 13.20 -1.23 -22.31
C GLY A 194 12.09 -2.18 -22.80
N ILE A 195 10.83 -1.92 -22.44
CA ILE A 195 9.67 -2.73 -22.81
C ILE A 195 8.62 -2.00 -23.66
N ASP A 196 8.84 -0.72 -24.00
CA ASP A 196 8.00 0.08 -24.93
C ASP A 196 7.53 -0.72 -26.16
N GLY A 197 6.22 -0.95 -26.26
CA GLY A 197 5.58 -1.69 -27.36
C GLY A 197 5.76 -3.21 -27.35
N LYS A 198 6.30 -3.80 -26.28
CA LYS A 198 6.63 -5.22 -26.22
C LYS A 198 5.69 -5.99 -25.29
N SER A 199 5.39 -7.22 -25.71
CA SER A 199 4.78 -8.22 -24.82
C SER A 199 5.84 -8.76 -23.86
N VAL A 200 5.57 -8.64 -22.57
CA VAL A 200 6.47 -9.05 -21.48
C VAL A 200 5.70 -9.77 -20.38
N PHE A 201 6.41 -10.18 -19.33
CA PHE A 201 5.77 -10.66 -18.12
C PHE A 201 6.47 -10.16 -16.86
N VAL A 202 5.70 -10.08 -15.78
CA VAL A 202 6.20 -9.86 -14.42
C VAL A 202 5.86 -11.08 -13.54
N GLU A 203 6.67 -11.32 -12.50
CA GLU A 203 6.44 -12.41 -11.55
C GLU A 203 5.88 -11.88 -10.21
N TYR A 204 5.11 -12.70 -9.51
CA TYR A 204 4.80 -12.50 -8.09
C TYR A 204 5.59 -13.51 -7.23
N PRO A 205 6.85 -13.20 -6.86
CA PRO A 205 7.75 -14.17 -6.22
C PRO A 205 7.58 -14.24 -4.69
N PHE A 206 6.62 -13.51 -4.11
CA PHE A 206 6.45 -13.40 -2.65
C PHE A 206 5.70 -14.59 -2.04
N THR A 207 5.02 -15.37 -2.87
CA THR A 207 4.24 -16.54 -2.47
C THR A 207 4.32 -17.56 -3.58
N SER A 208 4.57 -18.81 -3.21
CA SER A 208 4.46 -19.95 -4.12
C SER A 208 3.09 -20.59 -3.95
N PHE A 209 2.53 -21.08 -5.04
CA PHE A 209 1.20 -21.65 -5.09
C PHE A 209 1.27 -23.14 -5.40
N SER A 210 0.40 -23.92 -4.78
CA SER A 210 0.14 -25.32 -5.13
C SER A 210 -0.86 -25.40 -6.28
N THR A 211 -0.98 -26.57 -6.92
CA THR A 211 -2.00 -26.81 -7.96
C THR A 211 -3.45 -26.68 -7.45
N LEU A 212 -3.66 -26.80 -6.14
CA LEU A 212 -4.99 -26.73 -5.52
C LEU A 212 -5.44 -25.30 -5.22
N ASP A 213 -4.53 -24.33 -5.34
CA ASP A 213 -4.85 -22.94 -5.07
C ASP A 213 -5.69 -22.32 -6.18
N THR A 214 -6.60 -21.43 -5.78
CA THR A 214 -7.38 -20.60 -6.68
C THR A 214 -7.00 -19.15 -6.43
N ILE A 215 -6.63 -18.44 -7.49
CA ILE A 215 -6.12 -17.07 -7.37
C ILE A 215 -6.84 -16.12 -8.32
N GLN A 216 -6.71 -14.83 -8.02
CA GLN A 216 -7.03 -13.73 -8.91
C GLN A 216 -5.85 -12.76 -8.93
N VAL A 217 -5.51 -12.27 -10.12
CA VAL A 217 -4.42 -11.30 -10.32
C VAL A 217 -5.03 -9.94 -10.63
N HIS A 218 -4.42 -8.91 -10.08
CA HIS A 218 -4.75 -7.51 -10.32
C HIS A 218 -3.52 -6.81 -10.89
N LEU A 219 -3.48 -6.57 -12.20
CA LEU A 219 -2.43 -5.76 -12.84
C LEU A 219 -2.87 -4.30 -12.80
N LYS A 220 -2.00 -3.44 -12.28
CA LYS A 220 -2.33 -2.04 -12.00
C LYS A 220 -1.42 -1.14 -12.81
N SER A 221 -2.02 -0.33 -13.67
CA SER A 221 -1.36 0.85 -14.21
C SER A 221 -1.45 1.96 -13.17
N ILE A 222 -0.33 2.64 -12.92
CA ILE A 222 -0.22 3.74 -11.96
C ILE A 222 0.47 4.95 -12.60
N ASP A 223 0.24 6.14 -12.04
CA ASP A 223 0.96 7.34 -12.49
C ASP A 223 2.38 7.40 -11.90
N ALA A 224 3.23 8.27 -12.47
CA ALA A 224 4.61 8.44 -12.03
C ALA A 224 4.73 8.87 -10.55
N SER A 225 3.79 9.69 -10.06
CA SER A 225 3.80 10.19 -8.68
C SER A 225 3.48 9.07 -7.69
N VAL A 226 2.52 8.19 -8.03
CA VAL A 226 2.17 6.98 -7.28
C VAL A 226 3.33 5.99 -7.28
N TYR A 227 3.98 5.78 -8.44
CA TYR A 227 5.17 4.92 -8.53
C TYR A 227 6.27 5.41 -7.59
N ASN A 228 6.60 6.71 -7.64
CA ASN A 228 7.62 7.30 -6.79
C ASN A 228 7.27 7.21 -5.29
N TYR A 229 6.00 7.40 -4.94
CA TYR A 229 5.52 7.18 -3.58
C TYR A 229 5.72 5.72 -3.14
N TYR A 230 5.36 4.74 -3.97
CA TYR A 230 5.58 3.33 -3.65
C TYR A 230 7.06 2.93 -3.60
N VAL A 231 7.94 3.55 -4.40
CA VAL A 231 9.39 3.40 -4.24
C VAL A 231 9.84 3.91 -2.87
N ALA A 232 9.39 5.09 -2.45
CA ALA A 232 9.72 5.63 -1.13
C ALA A 232 9.19 4.73 0.01
N VAL A 233 7.99 4.16 -0.13
CA VAL A 233 7.43 3.18 0.82
C VAL A 233 8.30 1.91 0.86
N ASN A 234 8.72 1.38 -0.29
CA ASN A 234 9.62 0.22 -0.33
C ASN A 234 10.96 0.52 0.34
N ASN A 235 11.52 1.72 0.16
CA ASN A 235 12.74 2.13 0.85
C ASN A 235 12.57 2.15 2.38
N LEU A 236 11.41 2.60 2.88
CA LEU A 236 11.09 2.51 4.31
C LEU A 236 11.00 1.05 4.80
N ILE A 237 10.35 0.18 4.03
CA ILE A 237 10.24 -1.24 4.39
C ILE A 237 11.64 -1.90 4.42
N GLU A 238 12.50 -1.59 3.44
CA GLU A 238 13.86 -2.14 3.37
C GLU A 238 14.79 -1.59 4.46
N ALA A 239 14.58 -0.33 4.87
CA ALA A 239 15.31 0.25 6.00
C ALA A 239 14.77 -0.21 7.37
N SER A 240 13.56 -0.76 7.44
CA SER A 240 12.95 -1.21 8.69
C SER A 240 13.80 -2.34 9.30
N GLY A 241 14.17 -2.18 10.58
CA GLY A 241 15.07 -3.11 11.27
C GLY A 241 16.57 -2.90 10.97
N THR A 242 16.91 -1.83 10.26
CA THR A 242 18.30 -1.38 10.04
C THR A 242 18.58 -0.07 10.79
N ASN A 243 19.85 0.33 10.87
CA ASN A 243 20.24 1.65 11.42
C ASN A 243 20.14 2.79 10.38
N ALA A 244 19.61 2.52 9.19
CA ALA A 244 19.47 3.53 8.14
C ALA A 244 18.27 4.45 8.44
N SER A 245 18.50 5.76 8.38
CA SER A 245 17.44 6.74 8.42
C SER A 245 16.95 6.98 6.99
N VAL A 246 15.64 6.82 6.78
CA VAL A 246 14.97 7.09 5.50
C VAL A 246 13.81 8.05 5.77
N GLU A 247 13.66 9.04 4.89
CA GLU A 247 12.58 10.03 5.02
C GLU A 247 11.21 9.39 4.78
N ASN A 248 10.18 9.95 5.42
CA ASN A 248 8.80 9.56 5.13
C ASN A 248 8.45 9.90 3.67
N PRO A 249 7.77 9.00 2.94
CA PRO A 249 7.26 9.28 1.61
C PRO A 249 6.46 10.60 1.58
N PRO A 250 6.74 11.48 0.60
CA PRO A 250 6.04 12.75 0.51
C PRO A 250 4.57 12.52 0.16
N SER A 251 3.68 13.27 0.80
CA SER A 251 2.25 13.28 0.49
C SER A 251 1.94 14.14 -0.72
N ASN A 252 0.91 13.78 -1.49
CA ASN A 252 0.35 14.62 -2.56
C ASN A 252 -0.88 15.44 -2.12
N PHE A 253 -1.22 15.43 -0.84
CA PHE A 253 -2.30 16.25 -0.30
C PHE A 253 -1.83 17.65 0.08
N ALA A 254 -2.55 18.65 -0.41
CA ALA A 254 -2.53 20.01 0.11
C ALA A 254 -3.56 20.13 1.26
N SER A 255 -3.28 21.00 2.22
CA SER A 255 -4.17 21.33 3.35
C SER A 255 -4.63 22.78 3.27
N THR A 256 -5.87 23.07 3.66
CA THR A 256 -6.34 24.44 3.88
C THR A 256 -5.76 25.07 5.14
N GLU A 257 -5.37 24.25 6.12
CA GLU A 257 -4.77 24.70 7.37
C GLU A 257 -3.26 24.79 7.25
N ALA A 258 -2.72 26.01 7.43
CA ALA A 258 -1.29 26.28 7.32
C ALA A 258 -0.48 25.47 8.35
N GLY A 259 0.61 24.85 7.90
CA GLY A 259 1.48 24.04 8.74
C GLY A 259 0.96 22.62 9.01
N GLN A 260 -0.25 22.26 8.55
CA GLN A 260 -0.69 20.88 8.52
C GLN A 260 -0.30 20.23 7.18
N SER A 261 0.53 19.19 7.25
CA SER A 261 0.78 18.31 6.11
C SER A 261 0.46 16.88 6.54
N PRO A 262 -0.50 16.20 5.89
CA PRO A 262 -0.79 14.83 6.24
C PRO A 262 0.36 13.92 5.80
N LEU A 263 0.38 12.70 6.34
CA LEU A 263 1.11 11.57 5.77
C LEU A 263 0.16 10.76 4.88
N GLY A 264 0.72 9.86 4.08
CA GLY A 264 -0.05 9.06 3.13
C GLY A 264 -0.23 9.78 1.78
N PHE A 265 -1.00 9.16 0.89
CA PHE A 265 -1.02 9.52 -0.53
C PHE A 265 -2.35 9.12 -1.16
N LEU A 266 -2.81 9.91 -2.12
CA LEU A 266 -3.84 9.51 -3.07
C LEU A 266 -3.20 8.73 -4.21
N SER A 267 -3.52 7.45 -4.33
CA SER A 267 -3.20 6.59 -5.46
C SER A 267 -4.49 6.32 -6.25
N VAL A 268 -4.51 6.73 -7.52
CA VAL A 268 -5.56 6.37 -8.47
C VAL A 268 -4.99 5.36 -9.46
N GLU A 269 -5.61 4.18 -9.53
CA GLU A 269 -5.09 3.03 -10.26
C GLU A 269 -6.12 2.55 -11.30
N SER A 270 -5.64 2.26 -12.51
CA SER A 270 -6.41 1.51 -13.51
C SER A 270 -6.03 0.04 -13.38
N VAL A 271 -7.03 -0.82 -13.19
CA VAL A 271 -6.80 -2.21 -12.78
C VAL A 271 -7.39 -3.15 -13.82
N SER A 272 -6.54 -3.98 -14.40
CA SER A 272 -6.98 -5.16 -15.15
C SER A 272 -7.02 -6.36 -14.21
N ASP A 273 -8.23 -6.85 -13.95
CA ASP A 273 -8.49 -8.04 -13.14
C ASP A 273 -8.47 -9.27 -14.04
N SER A 274 -7.73 -10.31 -13.65
CA SER A 274 -7.82 -11.61 -14.32
C SER A 274 -9.15 -12.27 -14.01
N GLU A 275 -9.54 -13.25 -14.84
CA GLU A 275 -10.49 -14.26 -14.41
C GLU A 275 -9.99 -14.99 -13.16
N VAL A 276 -10.90 -15.66 -12.45
CA VAL A 276 -10.56 -16.56 -11.36
C VAL A 276 -10.18 -17.91 -11.95
N PHE A 277 -8.99 -18.41 -11.64
CA PHE A 277 -8.54 -19.72 -12.12
C PHE A 277 -7.83 -20.51 -11.03
N ALA A 278 -8.00 -21.84 -11.10
CA ALA A 278 -7.19 -22.76 -10.32
C ALA A 278 -5.82 -22.90 -10.98
N VAL A 279 -4.77 -22.98 -10.17
CA VAL A 279 -3.39 -23.11 -10.67
C VAL A 279 -3.25 -24.35 -11.57
N ILE A 280 -3.93 -25.45 -11.23
CA ILE A 280 -3.91 -26.68 -12.02
C ILE A 280 -4.35 -26.47 -13.48
N ASP A 281 -5.36 -25.63 -13.75
CA ASP A 281 -5.93 -25.44 -15.09
C ASP A 281 -4.95 -24.76 -16.05
N SER A 282 -4.01 -23.99 -15.50
CA SER A 282 -2.96 -23.31 -16.26
C SER A 282 -1.71 -24.17 -16.49
N VAL A 283 -1.55 -25.26 -15.72
CA VAL A 283 -0.38 -26.14 -15.80
C VAL A 283 -0.66 -27.37 -16.68
N THR A 284 -1.91 -27.84 -16.71
CA THR A 284 -2.33 -29.04 -17.47
C THR A 284 -2.62 -28.76 -18.95
N ASN A 285 -2.87 -27.51 -19.35
CA ASN A 285 -3.08 -27.09 -20.74
C ASN A 285 -1.77 -26.90 -21.55
N LYS A 286 -0.71 -27.64 -21.20
CA LYS A 286 0.56 -27.70 -21.95
C LYS A 286 0.56 -28.80 -23.00
#